data_AF-A0A2V9Q1V8-F1
#
_entry.id   AF-A0A2V9Q1V8-F1
#
_cell.length_a   1.000
_cell.length_b   1.000
_cell.length_c   1.000
_cell.angle_alpha   90.00
_cell.angle_beta   90.00
_cell.angle_gamma   90.00
#
_symmetry.space_group_name_H-M   'P 1'
#
loop_
_entity.id
_entity.type
_entity.pdbx_description
1 polymer ?
#
loop_
_entity_poly.entity_id
_entity_poly.type
_entity_poly.pdbx_seq_one_letter_code
_entity_poly.pdbx_strand_id
1 'polypeptide(L)'
;MRSRKKMISTLGSLHSLILVVGLSTLAYAGENQFVSFDFPGSTNTQATAITPSGEIVGRYFSSDGRQHGFVLRKGAFTSLDVPGASFTDAAWVNARGDIAGTYNLEGEPQGHGYALRNGTLPRLISLRAI
;
A
#
# COMPACT_ATOMS: atom_id res chain seq x y z
N MET A 1 -34.64 -51.95 53.13
CA MET A 1 -35.26 -53.13 52.51
C MET A 1 -35.51 -52.82 51.03
N ARG A 2 -34.93 -53.66 50.13
CA ARG A 2 -35.17 -53.91 48.69
C ARG A 2 -35.49 -52.73 47.73
N SER A 3 -35.00 -52.60 46.49
CA SER A 3 -34.10 -53.32 45.57
C SER A 3 -34.72 -53.27 44.16
N ARG A 4 -33.97 -52.73 43.18
CA ARG A 4 -33.96 -53.07 41.73
C ARG A 4 -35.24 -52.75 40.93
N LYS A 5 -35.23 -52.37 39.65
CA LYS A 5 -34.51 -52.88 38.44
C LYS A 5 -34.48 -51.75 37.38
N LYS A 6 -33.34 -51.42 36.77
CA LYS A 6 -32.87 -51.76 35.39
C LYS A 6 -33.79 -51.38 34.20
N MET A 7 -33.30 -50.42 33.40
CA MET A 7 -33.14 -50.36 31.92
C MET A 7 -34.26 -50.78 30.94
N ILE A 8 -34.56 -49.87 30.00
CA ILE A 8 -34.82 -50.10 28.55
C ILE A 8 -34.66 -48.73 27.82
N SER A 9 -33.57 -48.46 27.08
CA SER A 9 -33.32 -48.65 25.61
C SER A 9 -34.12 -47.66 24.73
N THR A 10 -33.65 -46.97 23.68
CA THR A 10 -32.49 -47.11 22.78
C THR A 10 -32.40 -45.84 21.89
N LEU A 11 -31.17 -45.50 21.47
CA LEU A 11 -30.76 -45.03 20.13
C LEU A 11 -31.38 -43.76 19.50
N GLY A 12 -30.55 -42.70 19.46
CA GLY A 12 -30.70 -41.55 18.57
C GLY A 12 -29.43 -40.70 18.60
N SER A 13 -28.35 -41.20 18.01
CA SER A 13 -27.14 -40.38 17.76
C SER A 13 -27.47 -39.36 16.67
N LEU A 14 -27.40 -38.07 16.96
CA LEU A 14 -27.27 -37.06 15.91
C LEU A 14 -26.51 -35.84 16.46
N HIS A 15 -25.20 -35.90 16.22
CA HIS A 15 -24.23 -34.79 16.20
C HIS A 15 -24.22 -33.87 17.42
N SER A 16 -23.28 -34.15 18.33
CA SER A 16 -22.53 -33.10 19.00
C SER A 16 -22.23 -32.00 17.97
N LEU A 17 -22.72 -30.79 18.20
CA LEU A 17 -22.21 -29.61 17.49
C LEU A 17 -20.81 -29.33 18.05
N ILE A 18 -19.86 -30.18 17.69
CA ILE A 18 -18.47 -29.75 17.56
C ILE A 18 -18.48 -28.89 16.31
N LEU A 19 -18.35 -27.57 16.47
CA LEU A 19 -17.92 -26.70 15.39
C LEU A 19 -16.46 -27.09 15.12
N VAL A 20 -16.26 -28.17 14.35
CA VAL A 20 -14.93 -28.61 13.93
C VAL A 20 -14.40 -27.54 13.00
N VAL A 21 -13.42 -26.82 13.54
CA VAL A 21 -12.34 -26.13 12.84
C VAL A 21 -11.70 -27.06 11.80
N GLY A 22 -11.63 -26.61 10.55
CA GLY A 22 -10.89 -27.21 9.43
C GLY A 22 -11.46 -26.64 8.13
N LEU A 23 -10.75 -25.96 7.23
CA LEU A 23 -9.35 -25.91 6.80
C LEU A 23 -9.01 -24.41 6.61
N SER A 24 -7.86 -23.85 7.00
CA SER A 24 -6.48 -24.36 6.93
C SER A 24 -5.79 -24.24 8.30
N THR A 25 -5.70 -25.33 9.07
CA THR A 25 -4.49 -26.18 9.16
C THR A 25 -3.19 -25.40 9.33
N LEU A 26 -2.59 -25.56 10.50
CA LEU A 26 -1.17 -25.42 10.76
C LEU A 26 -0.34 -25.85 9.53
N ALA A 27 0.51 -24.92 9.07
CA ALA A 27 1.39 -24.94 7.91
C ALA A 27 0.73 -24.74 6.53
N TYR A 28 0.79 -23.51 6.02
CA TYR A 28 1.27 -23.27 4.66
C TYR A 28 2.32 -22.17 4.74
N ALA A 29 3.44 -22.33 4.01
CA ALA A 29 4.39 -21.25 3.79
C ALA A 29 3.63 -19.95 3.45
N GLY A 30 4.06 -18.83 4.03
CA GLY A 30 3.35 -17.54 4.07
C GLY A 30 2.29 -17.34 2.98
N GLU A 31 1.03 -17.20 3.38
CA GLU A 31 0.00 -16.78 2.45
C GLU A 31 0.38 -15.39 1.92
N ASN A 32 0.68 -15.32 0.62
CA ASN A 32 0.88 -14.06 -0.07
C ASN A 32 -0.45 -13.31 -0.09
N GLN A 33 -0.68 -12.47 0.92
CA GLN A 33 -1.82 -11.57 0.97
C GLN A 33 -1.55 -10.38 0.06
N PHE A 34 -2.41 -10.20 -0.95
CA PHE A 34 -2.41 -9.00 -1.78
C PHE A 34 -3.24 -7.91 -1.08
N VAL A 35 -2.64 -6.74 -0.90
CA VAL A 35 -3.33 -5.55 -0.41
C VAL A 35 -3.39 -4.55 -1.54
N SER A 36 -4.61 -4.18 -1.93
CA SER A 36 -4.84 -3.15 -2.95
C SER A 36 -5.04 -1.78 -2.30
N PHE A 37 -4.60 -0.75 -3.00
CA PHE A 37 -4.81 0.65 -2.64
C PHE A 37 -4.85 1.49 -3.90
N ASP A 38 -5.69 2.51 -3.91
CA ASP A 38 -5.77 3.51 -4.95
C ASP A 38 -5.67 4.89 -4.32
N PHE A 39 -4.90 5.79 -4.94
CA PHE A 39 -4.91 7.19 -4.56
C PHE A 39 -6.34 7.73 -4.78
N PRO A 40 -6.97 8.40 -3.77
CA PRO A 40 -8.34 8.86 -3.89
C PRO A 40 -8.57 9.77 -5.11
N GLY A 41 -9.55 9.41 -5.94
CA GLY A 41 -9.89 10.18 -7.15
C GLY A 41 -8.92 10.01 -8.31
N SER A 42 -7.93 9.11 -8.21
CA SER A 42 -7.05 8.79 -9.33
C SER A 42 -7.77 7.94 -10.38
N THR A 43 -7.38 8.10 -11.64
CA THR A 43 -7.74 7.19 -12.75
C THR A 43 -6.77 6.00 -12.82
N ASN A 44 -5.58 6.14 -12.23
CA ASN A 44 -4.57 5.10 -12.17
C ASN A 44 -3.61 5.38 -11.01
N THR A 45 -3.26 4.34 -10.24
CA THR A 45 -2.25 4.37 -9.17
C THR A 45 -1.17 3.33 -9.45
N GLN A 46 0.09 3.73 -9.39
CA GLN A 46 1.24 2.87 -9.62
C GLN A 46 2.24 3.02 -8.48
N ALA A 47 2.41 1.97 -7.67
CA ALA A 47 3.48 1.90 -6.69
C ALA A 47 4.80 1.49 -7.36
N THR A 48 5.89 2.17 -7.01
CA THR A 48 7.22 2.00 -7.64
C THR A 48 8.26 1.45 -6.65
N ALA A 49 8.15 1.80 -5.37
CA ALA A 49 9.06 1.33 -4.33
C ALA A 49 8.39 1.27 -2.94
N ILE A 50 8.95 0.43 -2.07
CA ILE A 50 8.51 0.24 -0.68
C ILE A 50 9.71 0.14 0.25
N THR A 51 9.60 0.74 1.45
CA THR A 51 10.61 0.63 2.51
C THR A 51 10.35 -0.57 3.43
N PRO A 52 11.34 -1.02 4.23
CA PRO A 52 11.10 -2.05 5.26
C PRO A 52 10.06 -1.66 6.32
N SER A 53 9.78 -0.37 6.50
CA SER A 53 8.74 0.13 7.42
C SER A 53 7.34 0.15 6.79
N GLY A 54 7.20 -0.29 5.53
CA GLY A 54 5.93 -0.34 4.81
C GLY A 54 5.50 1.00 4.20
N GLU A 55 6.40 1.98 4.10
CA GLU A 55 6.14 3.19 3.34
C GLU A 55 6.27 2.91 1.86
N ILE A 56 5.28 3.32 1.09
CA ILE A 56 5.23 3.11 -0.36
C ILE A 56 5.32 4.46 -1.06
N VAL A 57 6.08 4.52 -2.15
CA VAL A 57 6.07 5.67 -3.06
C VAL A 57 5.64 5.23 -4.45
N GLY A 58 5.23 6.19 -5.25
CA GLY A 58 4.83 5.93 -6.62
C GLY A 58 4.27 7.16 -7.30
N ARG A 59 3.43 6.90 -8.29
CA ARG A 59 2.75 7.91 -9.09
C ARG A 59 1.28 7.59 -9.25
N TYR A 60 0.47 8.62 -9.42
CA TYR A 60 -0.93 8.47 -9.77
C TYR A 60 -1.32 9.46 -10.86
N PHE A 61 -2.37 9.13 -11.60
CA PHE A 61 -2.96 10.00 -12.62
C PHE A 61 -4.26 10.55 -12.08
N SER A 62 -4.40 11.87 -12.06
CA SER A 62 -5.66 12.52 -11.72
C SER A 62 -6.63 12.48 -12.92
N SER A 63 -7.85 12.96 -12.72
CA SER A 63 -8.90 12.91 -13.75
C SER A 63 -8.62 13.76 -14.99
N ASP A 64 -7.74 14.75 -14.88
CA ASP A 64 -7.29 15.59 -16.01
C ASP A 64 -6.12 14.95 -16.79
N GLY A 65 -5.67 13.76 -16.38
CA GLY A 65 -4.55 13.04 -16.98
C GLY A 65 -3.18 13.48 -16.51
N ARG A 66 -3.07 14.44 -15.56
CA ARG A 66 -1.79 14.85 -14.98
C ARG A 66 -1.24 13.74 -14.08
N GLN A 67 0.06 13.50 -14.21
CA GLN A 67 0.77 12.54 -13.37
C GLN A 67 1.41 13.24 -12.18
N HIS A 68 1.12 12.73 -11.00
CA HIS A 68 1.60 13.21 -9.71
C HIS A 68 2.40 12.12 -9.01
N GLY A 69 3.38 12.50 -8.17
CA GLY A 69 4.01 11.55 -7.26
C GLY A 69 3.15 11.34 -6.00
N PHE A 70 3.37 10.26 -5.26
CA PHE A 70 2.78 10.10 -3.93
C PHE A 70 3.69 9.38 -2.94
N VAL A 71 3.36 9.55 -1.66
CA VAL A 71 3.81 8.69 -0.55
C VAL A 71 2.59 8.13 0.18
N LEU A 72 2.57 6.83 0.46
CA LEU A 72 1.61 6.17 1.33
C LEU A 72 2.32 5.76 2.62
N ARG A 73 1.93 6.38 3.74
CA ARG A 73 2.46 6.10 5.09
C ARG A 73 1.31 5.77 6.02
N LYS A 74 1.34 4.61 6.65
CA LYS A 74 0.32 4.19 7.65
C LYS A 74 -1.12 4.34 7.12
N GLY A 75 -1.35 4.00 5.86
CA GLY A 75 -2.66 4.09 5.20
C GLY A 75 -3.07 5.49 4.72
N ALA A 76 -2.24 6.52 4.92
CA ALA A 76 -2.50 7.88 4.46
C ALA A 76 -1.64 8.24 3.25
N PHE A 77 -2.29 8.70 2.17
CA PHE A 77 -1.62 9.25 0.99
C PHE A 77 -1.19 10.70 1.20
N THR A 78 -0.06 11.08 0.62
CA THR A 78 0.42 12.45 0.47
C THR A 78 0.84 12.64 -0.99
N SER A 79 0.27 13.64 -1.69
CA SER A 79 0.72 14.00 -3.03
C SER A 79 2.12 14.60 -2.98
N LEU A 80 2.94 14.30 -3.98
CA LEU A 80 4.24 14.90 -4.22
C LEU A 80 4.27 15.53 -5.61
N ASP A 81 4.32 16.86 -5.62
CA ASP A 81 4.38 17.65 -6.84
C ASP A 81 5.59 18.57 -6.79
N VAL A 82 6.47 18.45 -7.79
CA VAL A 82 7.53 19.45 -7.99
C VAL A 82 6.87 20.74 -8.52
N PRO A 83 7.08 21.90 -7.87
CA PRO A 83 6.48 23.15 -8.28
C PRO A 83 6.83 23.51 -9.74
N GLY A 84 5.82 23.81 -10.54
CA GLY A 84 5.98 24.13 -11.96
C GLY A 84 6.19 22.92 -12.88
N ALA A 85 6.08 21.70 -12.35
CA ALA A 85 6.22 20.49 -13.15
C ALA A 85 4.92 20.10 -13.88
N SER A 86 5.09 19.65 -15.13
CA SER A 86 4.04 19.00 -15.93
C SER A 86 3.77 17.57 -15.48
N PHE A 87 4.76 16.90 -14.90
CA PHE A 87 4.59 15.66 -14.14
C PHE A 87 5.62 15.53 -13.03
N THR A 88 5.28 14.76 -11.99
CA THR A 88 6.23 14.29 -10.97
C THR A 88 6.17 12.76 -10.89
N ASP A 89 7.32 12.11 -10.80
CA ASP A 89 7.44 10.66 -10.59
C ASP A 89 8.32 10.37 -9.37
N ALA A 90 7.73 9.79 -8.32
CA ALA A 90 8.48 9.29 -7.16
C ALA A 90 8.94 7.86 -7.44
N ALA A 91 10.09 7.71 -8.08
CA ALA A 91 10.56 6.43 -8.60
C ALA A 91 11.16 5.50 -7.55
N TRP A 92 11.72 6.04 -6.45
CA TRP A 92 12.43 5.25 -5.45
C TRP A 92 12.45 5.89 -4.07
N VAL A 93 12.58 5.07 -3.02
CA VAL A 93 12.68 5.51 -1.62
C VAL A 93 13.69 4.66 -0.83
N ASN A 94 14.47 5.28 0.05
CA ASN A 94 15.38 4.57 0.97
C ASN A 94 14.74 4.29 2.34
N ALA A 95 15.42 3.50 3.19
CA ALA A 95 14.94 3.16 4.53
C ALA A 95 14.75 4.36 5.49
N ARG A 96 15.30 5.54 5.17
CA ARG A 96 15.08 6.79 5.92
C ARG A 96 13.90 7.60 5.39
N GLY A 97 13.26 7.18 4.31
CA GLY A 97 12.20 7.92 3.63
C GLY A 97 12.71 9.05 2.73
N ASP A 98 13.99 9.05 2.34
CA ASP A 98 14.46 9.94 1.28
C ASP A 98 13.99 9.38 -0.07
N ILE A 99 13.42 10.24 -0.91
CA ILE A 99 12.81 9.87 -2.18
C ILE A 99 13.68 10.39 -3.31
N ALA A 100 13.87 9.58 -4.34
CA ALA A 100 14.47 9.99 -5.61
C ALA A 100 13.47 9.78 -6.74
N GLY A 101 13.52 10.66 -7.73
CA GLY A 101 12.53 10.64 -8.80
C GLY A 101 12.89 11.53 -9.98
N THR A 102 11.93 11.69 -10.87
CA THR A 102 12.06 12.54 -12.06
C THR A 102 10.85 13.46 -12.21
N TYR A 103 11.05 14.56 -12.95
CA TYR A 103 10.00 15.50 -13.31
C TYR A 103 10.37 16.20 -14.61
N ASN A 104 9.37 16.76 -15.29
CA ASN A 104 9.59 17.74 -16.36
C ASN A 104 8.91 19.05 -15.97
N LEU A 105 9.57 20.18 -16.16
CA LEU A 105 8.93 21.48 -16.03
C LEU A 105 7.93 21.71 -17.16
N GLU A 106 6.86 22.45 -16.88
CA GLU A 106 5.92 22.87 -17.92
C GLU A 106 6.64 23.69 -18.99
N GLY A 107 6.49 23.31 -20.26
CA GLY A 107 7.13 23.99 -21.39
C GLY A 107 8.59 23.58 -21.66
N GLU A 108 9.16 22.65 -20.88
CA GLU A 108 10.53 22.16 -21.10
C GLU A 108 10.55 20.73 -21.67
N PRO A 109 11.35 20.46 -22.73
CA PRO A 109 11.48 19.11 -23.28
C PRO A 109 12.40 18.21 -22.45
N GLN A 110 13.22 18.80 -21.58
CA GLN A 110 14.21 18.07 -20.79
C GLN A 110 13.60 17.52 -19.50
N GLY A 111 13.91 16.26 -19.20
CA GLY A 111 13.62 15.65 -17.91
C GLY A 111 14.72 15.91 -16.88
N HIS A 112 14.27 16.08 -15.64
CA HIS A 112 15.10 16.42 -14.50
C HIS A 112 15.01 15.32 -13.44
N GLY A 113 16.12 15.05 -12.77
CA GLY A 113 16.12 14.21 -11.57
C GLY A 113 15.92 15.07 -10.31
N TYR A 114 15.31 14.51 -9.27
CA TYR A 114 15.25 15.14 -7.95
C TYR A 114 15.54 14.15 -6.82
N ALA A 115 15.98 14.71 -5.69
CA ALA A 115 16.06 14.01 -4.42
C ALA A 115 15.33 14.83 -3.35
N LEU A 116 14.36 14.22 -2.69
CA LEU A 116 13.53 14.79 -1.65
C LEU A 116 13.95 14.19 -0.31
N ARG A 117 14.58 14.99 0.56
CA ARG A 117 14.99 14.58 1.90
C ARG A 117 13.93 14.98 2.92
N ASN A 118 13.58 14.08 3.83
CA ASN A 118 12.61 14.32 4.91
C ASN A 118 11.21 14.80 4.44
N GLY A 119 10.79 14.50 3.21
CA GLY A 119 9.47 14.89 2.67
C GLY A 119 9.25 16.40 2.51
N THR A 120 10.25 17.24 2.79
CA THR A 120 10.19 18.68 2.55
C THR A 120 10.95 18.93 1.27
N LEU A 121 10.27 19.38 0.20
CA LEU A 121 10.97 19.77 -1.03
C LEU A 121 12.10 20.72 -0.63
N PRO A 122 13.38 20.38 -0.91
CA PRO A 122 14.41 21.38 -0.77
C PRO A 122 13.97 22.52 -1.69
N ARG A 123 13.79 23.71 -1.10
CA ARG A 123 13.53 24.95 -1.82
C ARG A 123 14.57 25.01 -2.95
N LEU A 124 14.15 24.71 -4.18
CA LEU A 124 15.02 24.80 -5.34
C LEU A 124 15.33 26.29 -5.47
N ILE A 125 16.55 26.64 -5.06
CA ILE A 125 17.14 27.93 -5.30
C ILE A 125 17.11 28.09 -6.82
N SER A 126 16.35 29.07 -7.31
CA SER A 126 16.29 29.46 -8.71
C SER A 126 17.72 29.46 -9.29
N LEU A 127 18.03 28.47 -10.12
CA LEU A 127 19.19 28.57 -11.00
C LEU A 127 18.73 29.50 -12.11
N ARG A 128 19.21 30.75 -12.05
CA ARG A 128 18.97 31.74 -13.10
C ARG A 128 19.45 31.16 -14.43
N ALA A 129 18.57 31.26 -15.43
CA ALA A 129 18.95 31.20 -16.82
C ALA A 129 20.12 32.17 -17.07
N ILE A 130 21.13 31.69 -17.80
CA ILE A 130 22.07 32.53 -18.53
C ILE A 130 21.52 32.67 -19.95
#